data_AF-A0A7C5D3G1-F1
#
_entry.id   AF-A0A7C5D3G1-F1
#
_cell.length_a   1.000
_cell.length_b   1.000
_cell.length_c   1.000
_cell.angle_alpha   90.00
_cell.angle_beta   90.00
_cell.angle_gamma   90.00
#
_symmetry.space_group_name_H-M   'P 1'
#
loop_
_entity.id
_entity.type
_entity.pdbx_description
1 polymer ?
#
loop_
_entity_poly.entity_id
_entity_poly.type
_entity_poly.pdbx_seq_one_letter_code
_entity_poly.pdbx_strand_id
1 'polypeptide(L)'
;MKIYKTMLTDKPSLDAEEPGQKAKTFNMPPKEEMWLMQLLLHHPEVTNTVLSYLDISWINSVEARAIIEEIQRRIQLGVVIDAGSLLDCFEDEGIRSVITAAGTEQPIFSDLKAFTKDLLRRLRAKHIEKQLVELRRIIVSDAVGEEERHSAFKRFQELQIEKREPFPPATFEIK
;
A
#
# COMPACT_ATOMS: atom_id res chain seq x y z
N MET A 1 -30.62 -30.97 -49.71
CA MET A 1 -30.42 -29.54 -50.05
C MET A 1 -31.46 -28.72 -49.29
N LYS A 2 -31.03 -27.61 -48.67
CA LYS A 2 -31.77 -26.77 -47.72
C LYS A 2 -33.01 -26.12 -48.34
N ILE A 3 -34.10 -26.01 -47.57
CA ILE A 3 -34.89 -24.76 -47.45
C ILE A 3 -35.42 -24.66 -46.00
N TYR A 4 -35.17 -23.52 -45.36
CA TYR A 4 -35.48 -23.19 -43.96
C TYR A 4 -36.88 -22.58 -43.81
N LYS A 5 -37.61 -22.88 -42.71
CA LYS A 5 -38.64 -21.98 -42.16
C LYS A 5 -39.12 -22.36 -40.74
N THR A 6 -39.02 -21.38 -39.82
CA THR A 6 -39.89 -21.06 -38.63
C THR A 6 -40.21 -22.18 -37.63
N MET A 7 -40.00 -22.05 -36.31
CA MET A 7 -40.52 -21.07 -35.31
C MET A 7 -39.49 -20.98 -34.16
N LEU A 8 -39.06 -19.84 -33.59
CA LEU A 8 -39.70 -18.85 -32.69
C LEU A 8 -40.47 -19.44 -31.49
N THR A 9 -40.18 -18.88 -30.29
CA THR A 9 -40.64 -19.16 -28.90
C THR A 9 -39.90 -20.33 -28.21
N ASP A 10 -39.23 -20.21 -27.06
CA ASP A 10 -39.27 -19.22 -25.99
C ASP A 10 -37.84 -19.02 -25.44
N LYS A 11 -37.33 -17.79 -25.45
CA LYS A 11 -36.13 -17.41 -24.73
C LYS A 11 -36.63 -16.68 -23.49
N PRO A 12 -36.47 -17.19 -22.26
CA PRO A 12 -36.88 -16.44 -21.09
C PRO A 12 -36.01 -15.19 -21.02
N SER A 13 -36.70 -14.05 -21.15
CA SER A 13 -36.23 -12.70 -20.91
C SER A 13 -35.70 -12.60 -19.48
N LEU A 14 -34.47 -12.15 -19.34
CA LEU A 14 -33.93 -11.58 -18.12
C LEU A 14 -33.31 -10.23 -18.48
N ASP A 15 -34.20 -9.33 -18.92
CA ASP A 15 -34.01 -7.91 -18.65
C ASP A 15 -34.26 -7.72 -17.15
N ALA A 16 -33.18 -7.81 -16.39
CA ALA A 16 -33.04 -7.14 -15.10
C ALA A 16 -31.62 -6.56 -15.07
N GLU A 17 -31.39 -5.58 -15.94
CA GLU A 17 -30.33 -4.61 -15.68
C GLU A 17 -30.73 -3.83 -14.42
N GLU A 18 -30.25 -4.28 -13.25
CA GLU A 18 -30.28 -3.46 -12.05
C GLU A 18 -29.36 -2.24 -12.26
N PRO A 19 -29.88 -1.02 -12.14
CA PRO A 19 -29.07 0.17 -12.29
C PRO A 19 -28.29 0.41 -10.99
N GLY A 20 -26.97 0.43 -11.09
CA GLY A 20 -26.15 1.24 -10.20
C GLY A 20 -25.76 0.63 -8.86
N GLN A 21 -24.71 -0.18 -8.88
CA GLN A 21 -23.59 0.08 -7.99
C GLN A 21 -22.36 0.20 -8.88
N LYS A 22 -21.87 1.43 -9.06
CA LYS A 22 -20.45 1.61 -9.36
C LYS A 22 -19.74 0.97 -8.17
N ALA A 23 -19.35 -0.29 -8.30
CA ALA A 23 -18.41 -0.89 -7.38
C ALA A 23 -17.29 0.13 -7.26
N LYS A 24 -17.09 0.70 -6.07
CA LYS A 24 -15.89 1.46 -5.75
C LYS A 24 -14.77 0.57 -6.30
N THR A 25 -14.08 1.00 -7.34
CA THR A 25 -12.97 0.22 -7.90
C THR A 25 -11.91 0.26 -6.83
N PHE A 26 -11.96 -0.74 -5.97
CA PHE A 26 -11.08 -0.89 -4.85
C PHE A 26 -9.68 -1.14 -5.42
N ASN A 27 -8.78 -0.20 -5.18
CA ASN A 27 -7.44 -0.29 -5.71
C ASN A 27 -6.60 -1.04 -4.69
N MET A 28 -6.33 -2.30 -4.98
CA MET A 28 -5.47 -3.14 -4.14
C MET A 28 -4.13 -2.42 -3.91
N PRO A 29 -3.61 -2.37 -2.66
CA PRO A 29 -2.35 -1.72 -2.38
C PRO A 29 -1.21 -2.28 -3.24
N PRO A 30 -0.21 -1.46 -3.59
CA PRO A 30 0.97 -1.94 -4.29
C PRO A 30 1.61 -3.13 -3.57
N LYS A 31 2.27 -4.00 -4.34
CA LYS A 31 2.83 -5.26 -3.84
C LYS A 31 3.71 -5.10 -2.59
N GLU A 32 4.53 -4.05 -2.53
CA GLU A 32 5.39 -3.80 -1.37
C GLU A 32 4.58 -3.43 -0.11
N GLU A 33 3.50 -2.68 -0.26
CA GLU A 33 2.62 -2.30 0.85
C GLU A 33 1.80 -3.51 1.32
N MET A 34 1.38 -4.38 0.39
CA MET A 34 0.76 -5.66 0.71
C MET A 34 1.70 -6.58 1.49
N TRP A 35 2.95 -6.72 1.03
CA TRP A 35 3.98 -7.48 1.73
C TRP A 35 4.27 -6.94 3.13
N LEU A 36 4.24 -5.62 3.31
CA LEU A 36 4.38 -5.02 4.62
C LEU A 36 3.23 -5.42 5.54
N MET A 37 1.98 -5.35 5.08
CA MET A 37 0.84 -5.77 5.90
C MET A 37 0.89 -7.27 6.23
N GLN A 38 1.22 -8.13 5.26
CA GLN A 38 1.43 -9.55 5.51
C GLN A 38 2.52 -9.79 6.55
N LEU A 39 3.63 -9.06 6.47
CA LEU A 39 4.72 -9.13 7.45
C LEU A 39 4.23 -8.76 8.85
N LEU A 40 3.48 -7.66 9.00
CA LEU A 40 2.97 -7.19 10.29
C LEU A 40 1.92 -8.12 10.91
N LEU A 41 1.14 -8.84 10.07
CA LEU A 41 0.09 -9.75 10.54
C LEU A 41 0.61 -11.15 10.89
N HIS A 42 1.54 -11.67 10.09
CA HIS A 42 2.01 -13.05 10.24
C HIS A 42 3.30 -13.19 11.06
N HIS A 43 4.04 -12.10 11.25
CA HIS A 43 5.32 -12.08 11.95
C HIS A 43 5.34 -11.02 13.07
N PRO A 44 4.59 -11.24 14.16
CA PRO A 44 4.56 -10.31 15.30
C PRO A 44 5.96 -10.03 15.88
N GLU A 45 6.89 -10.99 15.77
CA GLU A 45 8.28 -10.86 16.22
C GLU A 45 9.04 -9.72 15.53
N VAL A 46 8.78 -9.44 14.25
CA VAL A 46 9.45 -8.34 13.54
C VAL A 46 8.67 -7.04 13.59
N THR A 47 7.41 -7.08 14.00
CA THR A 47 6.45 -5.98 13.84
C THR A 47 6.90 -4.72 14.58
N ASN A 48 7.35 -4.86 15.83
CA ASN A 48 7.88 -3.74 16.60
C ASN A 48 9.12 -3.13 15.95
N THR A 49 10.05 -3.96 15.47
CA THR A 49 11.25 -3.48 14.78
C THR A 49 10.86 -2.75 13.50
N VAL A 50 10.00 -3.34 12.66
CA VAL A 50 9.54 -2.72 11.42
C VAL A 50 8.94 -1.34 11.67
N LEU A 51 8.00 -1.23 12.61
CA LEU A 51 7.32 0.04 12.89
C LEU A 51 8.24 1.11 13.50
N SER A 52 9.35 0.72 14.15
CA SER A 52 10.35 1.67 14.64
C SER A 52 11.23 2.30 13.55
N TYR A 53 11.32 1.66 12.39
CA TYR A 53 12.08 2.15 11.24
C TYR A 53 11.19 2.59 10.07
N LEU A 54 9.91 2.25 10.08
CA LEU A 54 8.96 2.63 9.05
C LEU A 54 8.48 4.07 9.27
N ASP A 55 8.56 4.88 8.24
CA ASP A 55 7.82 6.14 8.16
C ASP A 55 6.50 5.90 7.41
N ILE A 56 5.38 6.24 8.05
CA ILE A 56 4.03 6.08 7.48
C ILE A 56 3.87 6.85 6.17
N SER A 57 4.60 7.96 6.00
CA SER A 57 4.57 8.75 4.75
C SER A 57 5.06 7.96 3.53
N TRP A 58 5.81 6.87 3.73
CA TRP A 58 6.28 6.01 2.63
C TRP A 58 5.16 5.19 1.99
N ILE A 59 4.04 5.01 2.69
CA ILE A 59 2.90 4.24 2.23
C ILE A 59 2.02 5.11 1.33
N ASN A 60 1.73 4.64 0.11
CA ASN A 60 0.95 5.40 -0.86
C ASN A 60 -0.54 5.11 -0.79
N SER A 61 -0.94 3.85 -0.57
CA SER A 61 -2.36 3.50 -0.42
C SER A 61 -2.90 4.10 0.87
N VAL A 62 -4.05 4.78 0.75
CA VAL A 62 -4.75 5.37 1.88
C VAL A 62 -5.23 4.28 2.83
N GLU A 63 -5.72 3.17 2.26
CA GLU A 63 -6.20 1.99 2.97
C GLU A 63 -5.06 1.31 3.73
N ALA A 64 -3.92 1.05 3.07
CA ALA A 64 -2.76 0.46 3.74
C ALA A 64 -2.24 1.36 4.86
N ARG A 65 -2.24 2.69 4.66
CA ARG A 65 -1.82 3.65 5.69
C ARG A 65 -2.71 3.57 6.92
N ALA A 66 -4.03 3.60 6.74
CA ALA A 66 -4.99 3.51 7.83
C ALA A 66 -4.83 2.21 8.64
N ILE A 67 -4.60 1.09 7.95
CA ILE A 67 -4.35 -0.21 8.59
C ILE A 67 -3.06 -0.17 9.43
N ILE A 68 -1.96 0.35 8.87
CA ILE A 68 -0.66 0.40 9.55
C ILE A 68 -0.70 1.34 10.76
N GLU A 69 -1.39 2.48 10.65
CA GLU A 69 -1.61 3.40 11.78
C GLU A 69 -2.39 2.71 12.92
N GLU A 70 -3.42 1.94 12.59
CA GLU A 70 -4.20 1.19 13.57
C GLU A 70 -3.38 0.07 14.24
N ILE A 71 -2.56 -0.64 13.46
CA ILE A 71 -1.60 -1.63 13.98
C ILE A 71 -0.63 -0.96 14.96
N GLN A 72 -0.07 0.19 14.60
CA GLN A 72 0.86 0.94 15.46
C GLN A 72 0.18 1.39 16.76
N ARG A 73 -1.05 1.91 16.67
CA ARG A 73 -1.85 2.30 17.84
C ARG A 73 -2.09 1.12 18.78
N ARG A 74 -2.43 -0.05 18.24
CA ARG A 74 -2.69 -1.26 19.03
C ARG A 74 -1.44 -1.79 19.74
N ILE A 75 -0.29 -1.74 19.09
CA ILE A 75 1.00 -2.09 19.71
C ILE A 75 1.31 -1.16 20.88
N GLN A 76 1.09 0.15 20.71
CA GLN A 76 1.29 1.11 21.80
C GLN A 76 0.38 0.83 23.00
N LEU A 77 -0.79 0.25 22.76
CA LEU A 77 -1.75 -0.17 23.79
C LEU A 77 -1.50 -1.60 24.32
N GLY A 78 -0.51 -2.32 23.79
CA GLY A 78 -0.23 -3.71 24.16
C GLY A 78 -1.32 -4.70 23.72
N VAL A 79 -2.12 -4.33 22.71
CA VAL A 79 -3.20 -5.17 22.18
C VAL A 79 -2.62 -6.13 21.13
N VAL A 80 -3.05 -7.39 21.19
CA VAL A 80 -2.68 -8.40 20.19
C VAL A 80 -3.22 -7.99 18.81
N ILE A 81 -2.38 -8.12 17.78
CA ILE A 81 -2.75 -7.84 16.41
C ILE A 81 -3.08 -9.16 15.72
N ASP A 82 -4.27 -9.26 15.17
CA ASP A 82 -4.67 -10.31 14.26
C ASP A 82 -5.63 -9.74 13.21
N ALA A 83 -5.79 -10.44 12.09
CA ALA A 83 -6.61 -9.97 10.98
C ALA A 83 -8.09 -9.79 11.39
N GLY A 84 -8.62 -10.68 12.25
CA GLY A 84 -10.00 -10.59 12.73
C GLY A 84 -10.25 -9.35 13.57
N SER A 85 -9.38 -9.11 14.56
CA SER A 85 -9.51 -7.93 15.42
C SER A 85 -9.28 -6.61 14.69
N LEU A 86 -8.51 -6.60 13.59
CA LEU A 86 -8.42 -5.44 12.71
C LEU A 86 -9.67 -5.23 11.86
N LEU A 87 -10.27 -6.31 11.34
CA LEU A 87 -11.52 -6.21 10.56
C LEU A 87 -12.63 -5.53 11.37
N ASP A 88 -12.71 -5.78 12.67
CA ASP A 88 -13.70 -5.16 13.55
C ASP A 88 -13.51 -3.64 13.73
N CYS A 89 -12.33 -3.09 13.40
CA CYS A 89 -12.08 -1.64 13.46
C CYS A 89 -12.53 -0.88 12.22
N PHE A 90 -12.81 -1.56 11.11
CA PHE A 90 -13.07 -0.91 9.84
C PHE A 90 -14.42 -1.34 9.25
N GLU A 91 -15.28 -0.35 9.02
CA GLU A 91 -16.55 -0.53 8.30
C GLU A 91 -16.36 -0.45 6.78
N ASP A 92 -15.33 0.24 6.28
CA ASP A 92 -15.09 0.37 4.84
C ASP A 92 -14.72 -1.00 4.23
N GLU A 93 -15.55 -1.44 3.28
CA GLU A 93 -15.39 -2.73 2.59
C GLU A 93 -14.04 -2.87 1.87
N GLY A 94 -13.48 -1.76 1.37
CA GLY A 94 -12.17 -1.76 0.73
C GLY A 94 -11.08 -2.11 1.73
N ILE A 95 -11.02 -1.39 2.85
CA ILE A 95 -10.05 -1.68 3.92
C ILE A 95 -10.21 -3.12 4.42
N ARG A 96 -11.44 -3.59 4.62
CA ARG A 96 -11.71 -4.98 5.01
C ARG A 96 -11.21 -5.99 3.97
N SER A 97 -11.33 -5.68 2.68
CA SER A 97 -10.78 -6.50 1.60
C SER A 97 -9.25 -6.54 1.63
N VAL A 98 -8.57 -5.41 1.89
CA VAL A 98 -7.11 -5.37 2.08
C VAL A 98 -6.71 -6.30 3.23
N ILE A 99 -7.34 -6.13 4.40
CA ILE A 99 -6.99 -6.88 5.62
C ILE A 99 -7.20 -8.38 5.37
N THR A 100 -8.32 -8.75 4.75
CA THR A 100 -8.63 -10.13 4.41
C THR A 100 -7.56 -10.73 3.49
N ALA A 101 -7.17 -10.01 2.44
CA ALA A 101 -6.14 -10.47 1.51
C ALA A 101 -4.78 -10.61 2.19
N ALA A 102 -4.37 -9.63 3.01
CA ALA A 102 -3.12 -9.67 3.76
C ALA A 102 -3.12 -10.79 4.83
N GLY A 103 -4.27 -11.06 5.45
CA GLY A 103 -4.41 -12.12 6.46
C GLY A 103 -4.50 -13.53 5.88
N THR A 104 -4.97 -13.67 4.64
CA THR A 104 -5.15 -15.00 4.00
C THR A 104 -3.86 -15.52 3.38
N GLU A 105 -3.09 -14.66 2.73
CA GLU A 105 -1.84 -15.04 2.09
C GLU A 105 -0.69 -14.94 3.11
N GLN A 106 -0.15 -16.09 3.52
CA GLN A 106 1.03 -16.16 4.37
C GLN A 106 2.29 -16.38 3.51
N PRO A 107 3.09 -15.33 3.26
CA PRO A 107 4.32 -15.48 2.51
C PRO A 107 5.35 -16.31 3.28
N ILE A 108 5.99 -17.27 2.59
CA ILE A 108 7.11 -18.04 3.14
C ILE A 108 8.39 -17.25 2.87
N PHE A 109 9.00 -16.73 3.94
CA PHE A 109 10.28 -16.04 3.87
C PHE A 109 11.43 -16.98 4.23
N SER A 110 12.38 -17.18 3.31
CA SER A 110 13.60 -17.96 3.57
C SER A 110 14.54 -17.27 4.56
N ASP A 111 14.60 -15.95 4.51
CA ASP A 111 15.31 -15.09 5.47
C ASP A 111 14.45 -13.86 5.75
N LEU A 112 13.73 -13.92 6.87
CA LEU A 112 12.83 -12.86 7.33
C LEU A 112 13.57 -11.54 7.57
N LYS A 113 14.82 -11.59 8.03
CA LYS A 113 15.64 -10.41 8.31
C LYS A 113 16.06 -9.71 7.03
N ALA A 114 16.59 -10.46 6.07
CA ALA A 114 16.98 -9.93 4.78
C ALA A 114 15.77 -9.36 4.03
N PHE A 115 14.64 -10.08 4.05
CA PHE A 115 13.40 -9.62 3.42
C PHE A 115 12.91 -8.30 4.04
N THR A 116 12.83 -8.23 5.37
CA THR A 116 12.36 -7.02 6.07
C THR A 116 13.24 -5.82 5.76
N LYS A 117 14.57 -5.99 5.77
CA LYS A 117 15.50 -4.92 5.41
C LYS A 117 15.29 -4.44 3.98
N ASP A 118 15.18 -5.37 3.04
CA ASP A 118 14.98 -5.03 1.63
C ASP A 118 13.63 -4.35 1.38
N LEU A 119 12.57 -4.81 2.05
CA LEU A 119 11.24 -4.23 1.96
C LEU A 119 11.23 -2.77 2.43
N LEU A 120 11.76 -2.49 3.62
CA LEU A 120 11.87 -1.13 4.17
C LEU A 120 12.69 -0.22 3.25
N ARG A 121 13.80 -0.74 2.68
CA ARG A 121 14.61 -0.02 1.70
C ARG A 121 13.83 0.32 0.43
N ARG A 122 13.05 -0.63 -0.11
CA ARG A 122 12.23 -0.41 -1.31
C ARG A 122 11.12 0.61 -1.08
N LEU A 123 10.45 0.55 0.07
CA LEU A 123 9.40 1.51 0.44
C LEU A 123 9.96 2.94 0.52
N ARG A 124 11.08 3.13 1.24
CA ARG A 124 11.78 4.43 1.30
C ARG A 124 12.19 4.89 -0.10
N ALA A 125 12.82 4.03 -0.88
CA ALA A 125 13.28 4.40 -2.23
C ALA A 125 12.11 4.82 -3.13
N LYS A 126 10.99 4.08 -3.12
CA LYS A 126 9.79 4.38 -3.90
C LYS A 126 9.18 5.73 -3.50
N HIS A 127 9.14 6.02 -2.21
CA HIS A 127 8.67 7.29 -1.70
C HIS A 127 9.56 8.47 -2.14
N ILE A 128 10.88 8.33 -2.01
CA ILE A 128 11.84 9.35 -2.47
C ILE A 128 11.71 9.58 -3.98
N GLU A 129 11.60 8.52 -4.78
CA GLU A 129 11.39 8.66 -6.24
C GLU A 129 10.14 9.46 -6.58
N LYS A 130 9.02 9.20 -5.89
CA LYS A 130 7.78 9.95 -6.07
C LYS A 130 7.97 11.44 -5.78
N GLN A 131 8.59 11.78 -4.65
CA GLN A 131 8.89 13.17 -4.30
C GLN A 131 9.82 13.84 -5.34
N LEU A 132 10.85 13.13 -5.82
CA LEU A 132 11.77 13.64 -6.83
C LEU A 132 11.06 13.95 -8.16
N VAL A 133 10.09 13.13 -8.56
CA VAL A 133 9.27 13.36 -9.77
C VAL A 133 8.38 14.59 -9.59
N GLU A 134 7.73 14.74 -8.44
CA GLU A 134 6.88 15.89 -8.12
C GLU A 134 7.69 17.20 -8.11
N LEU A 135 8.84 17.22 -7.43
CA LEU A 135 9.73 18.38 -7.39
C LEU A 135 10.28 18.74 -8.77
N ARG A 136 10.61 17.75 -9.60
CA ARG A 136 11.06 18.00 -10.98
C ARG A 136 9.99 18.72 -11.81
N ARG A 137 8.71 18.38 -11.62
CA ARG A 137 7.60 19.07 -12.30
C ARG A 137 7.52 20.53 -11.86
N ILE A 138 7.72 20.82 -10.58
CA ILE A 138 7.71 22.18 -10.03
C ILE A 138 8.89 23.00 -10.59
N ILE A 139 10.10 22.42 -10.58
CA ILE A 139 11.33 23.09 -11.05
C ILE A 139 11.23 23.52 -12.52
N VAL A 140 10.61 22.70 -13.36
CA VAL A 140 10.48 22.97 -14.81
C VAL A 140 9.21 23.79 -15.13
N SER A 141 8.32 23.99 -14.16
CA SER A 141 7.08 24.73 -14.38
C SER A 141 7.32 26.24 -14.38
N ASP A 142 6.93 26.92 -15.45
CA ASP A 142 6.92 28.39 -15.53
C ASP A 142 5.69 29.01 -14.83
N ALA A 143 4.74 28.18 -14.36
CA ALA A 143 3.57 28.64 -13.62
C ALA A 143 3.87 28.94 -12.15
N VAL A 144 5.06 28.58 -11.67
CA VAL A 144 5.47 28.65 -10.28
C VAL A 144 6.45 29.81 -10.08
N GLY A 145 6.32 30.55 -8.97
CA GLY A 145 7.21 31.66 -8.65
C GLY A 145 8.67 31.24 -8.45
N GLU A 146 9.61 32.16 -8.64
CA GLU A 146 11.05 31.89 -8.52
C GLU A 146 11.44 31.31 -7.15
N GLU A 147 10.85 31.81 -6.07
CA GLU A 147 11.11 31.36 -4.70
C GLU A 147 10.69 29.91 -4.47
N GLU A 148 9.55 29.51 -5.02
CA GLU A 148 9.04 28.14 -4.91
C GLU A 148 9.87 27.18 -5.78
N ARG A 149 10.30 27.61 -6.98
CA ARG A 149 11.26 26.83 -7.80
C ARG A 149 12.60 26.65 -7.09
N HIS A 150 13.14 27.69 -6.47
CA HIS A 150 14.39 27.62 -5.73
C HIS A 150 14.29 26.66 -4.53
N SER A 151 13.19 26.74 -3.78
CA SER A 151 12.90 25.84 -2.66
C SER A 151 12.76 24.38 -3.12
N ALA A 152 12.06 24.15 -4.24
CA ALA A 152 11.91 22.82 -4.82
C ALA A 152 13.26 22.25 -5.28
N PHE A 153 14.14 23.07 -5.86
CA PHE A 153 15.48 22.65 -6.27
C PHE A 153 16.34 22.27 -5.06
N LYS A 154 16.32 23.05 -3.99
CA LYS A 154 17.03 22.71 -2.74
C LYS A 154 16.55 21.37 -2.18
N ARG A 155 15.24 21.17 -2.06
CA ARG A 155 14.68 19.89 -1.56
C ARG A 155 15.03 18.72 -2.49
N PHE A 156 15.05 18.93 -3.80
CA PHE A 156 15.47 17.91 -4.76
C PHE A 156 16.92 17.46 -4.51
N GLN A 157 17.84 18.38 -4.23
CA GLN A 157 19.22 18.04 -3.90
C GLN A 157 19.33 17.26 -2.57
N GLU A 158 18.59 17.68 -1.54
CA GLU A 158 18.53 16.98 -0.24
C GLU A 158 18.06 15.52 -0.41
N LEU A 159 16.99 15.30 -1.18
CA LEU A 159 16.45 13.96 -1.44
C LEU A 159 17.41 13.07 -2.25
N GLN A 160 18.23 13.64 -3.13
CA GLN A 160 19.27 12.88 -3.85
C GLN A 160 20.38 12.39 -2.93
N ILE A 161 20.71 13.17 -1.89
CA ILE A 161 21.65 12.76 -0.85
C ILE A 161 21.01 11.67 0.00
N GLU A 162 19.78 11.91 0.49
CA GLU A 162 19.01 10.98 1.31
C GLU A 162 18.87 9.60 0.63
N LYS A 163 18.58 9.58 -0.68
CA LYS A 163 18.49 8.34 -1.48
C LYS A 163 19.76 7.49 -1.45
N ARG A 164 20.93 8.12 -1.32
CA ARG A 164 22.23 7.44 -1.32
C ARG A 164 22.63 6.92 0.06
N GLU A 165 21.92 7.34 1.11
CA GLU A 165 22.21 6.88 2.46
C GLU A 165 21.82 5.40 2.62
N PRO A 166 22.68 4.58 3.25
CA PRO A 166 22.38 3.18 3.50
C PRO A 166 21.19 3.07 4.46
N PHE A 167 20.16 2.34 4.02
CA PHE A 167 18.96 2.09 4.81
C PHE A 167 18.48 0.64 4.62
N PRO A 168 18.02 -0.05 5.69
CA PRO A 168 18.01 0.36 7.11
C PRO A 168 19.42 0.56 7.69
N PRO A 169 19.58 1.30 8.82
CA PRO A 169 20.88 1.52 9.43
C PRO A 169 21.52 0.19 9.87
N ALA A 170 22.84 0.18 10.05
CA ALA A 170 23.59 -1.02 10.47
C ALA A 170 23.09 -1.60 11.81
N THR A 171 22.45 -0.77 12.65
CA THR A 171 21.80 -1.14 13.91
C THR A 171 20.48 -1.90 13.75
N PHE A 172 20.00 -2.14 12.53
CA PHE A 172 18.78 -2.90 12.31
C PHE A 172 18.94 -4.35 12.77
N GLU A 173 18.29 -4.67 13.88
CA GLU A 173 18.19 -5.99 14.47
C GLU A 173 16.71 -6.34 14.72
N ILE A 174 16.32 -7.52 14.23
CA ILE A 174 15.07 -8.15 14.66
C ILE A 174 15.36 -8.69 16.06
N LYS A 175 14.59 -8.23 17.04
CA LYS A 175 14.68 -8.67 18.43
C LYS A 175 13.78 -9.88 18.66
#